data_AF-A0A7C3J8D2-F1
#
_entry.id   AF-A0A7C3J8D2-F1
#
_cell.length_a   1.000
_cell.length_b   1.000
_cell.length_c   1.000
_cell.angle_alpha   90.00
_cell.angle_beta   90.00
_cell.angle_gamma   90.00
#
_symmetry.space_group_name_H-M   'P 1'
#
loop_
_entity.id
_entity.type
_entity.pdbx_description
1 polymer ?
#
loop_
_entity_poly.entity_id
_entity_poly.type
_entity_poly.pdbx_seq_one_letter_code
_entity_poly.pdbx_strand_id
1 'polypeptide(L)' 'MAYSSVADLTVDELKDLIREVVTQTILDLFYDPDEGLELRDDIKDGLRRSMTVPQTNSETRSAYEVAAKLGLEW' A
#
# COMPACT_ATOMS: atom_id res chain seq x y z
N MET A 1 7.63 -37.63 -16.14
CA MET A 1 7.02 -36.73 -15.15
C MET A 1 5.52 -36.89 -15.32
N ALA A 2 4.82 -37.39 -14.30
CA ALA A 2 3.37 -37.53 -14.39
C ALA A 2 2.77 -36.12 -14.39
N TYR A 3 2.06 -35.77 -15.45
CA TYR A 3 1.34 -34.51 -15.51
C TYR A 3 0.05 -34.69 -14.70
N SER A 4 -0.05 -34.03 -13.54
CA SER A 4 -1.30 -33.85 -12.82
C SER A 4 -2.12 -32.81 -13.56
N SER A 5 -3.20 -33.24 -14.19
CA SER A 5 -4.18 -32.34 -14.78
C SER A 5 -4.93 -31.61 -13.66
N VAL A 6 -5.52 -30.46 -13.96
CA VAL A 6 -6.39 -29.75 -12.99
C VAL A 6 -7.54 -30.64 -12.52
N ALA A 7 -7.98 -31.58 -13.36
CA ALA A 7 -9.03 -32.54 -13.02
C ALA A 7 -8.61 -33.56 -11.94
N ASP A 8 -7.31 -33.67 -11.64
CA ASP A 8 -6.80 -34.57 -10.61
C ASP A 8 -6.80 -33.94 -9.21
N LEU A 9 -7.14 -32.64 -9.10
CA LEU A 9 -7.27 -31.95 -7.82
C LEU A 9 -8.58 -32.31 -7.13
N THR A 10 -8.51 -32.54 -5.82
CA THR A 10 -9.69 -32.48 -4.96
C THR A 10 -10.24 -31.05 -4.92
N VAL A 11 -11.51 -30.93 -4.51
CA VAL A 11 -12.17 -29.62 -4.37
C VAL A 11 -11.43 -28.71 -3.39
N ASP A 12 -10.86 -29.25 -2.32
CA ASP A 12 -10.17 -28.45 -1.32
C ASP A 12 -8.78 -28.01 -1.81
N GLU A 13 -8.04 -28.86 -2.51
CA GLU A 13 -6.78 -28.47 -3.16
C GLU A 13 -7.01 -27.37 -4.21
N LEU A 14 -8.10 -27.43 -4.97
CA LEU A 14 -8.45 -26.37 -5.91
C LEU A 14 -8.79 -25.05 -5.20
N LYS A 15 -9.52 -25.08 -4.09
CA LYS A 15 -9.82 -23.88 -3.30
C LYS A 15 -8.56 -23.25 -2.73
N ASP A 16 -7.63 -24.08 -2.24
CA ASP A 16 -6.37 -23.60 -1.68
C ASP A 16 -5.49 -22.96 -2.76
N LEU A 17 -5.39 -23.58 -3.94
CA LEU A 17 -4.70 -23.00 -5.10
C LEU A 17 -5.31 -21.65 -5.50
N ILE A 18 -6.63 -21.55 -5.59
CA ILE A 18 -7.30 -20.28 -5.91
C ILE A 18 -7.01 -19.22 -4.85
N ARG A 19 -7.11 -19.58 -3.56
CA ARG A 19 -6.83 -18.66 -2.45
C ARG A 19 -5.40 -18.13 -2.52
N GLU A 20 -4.44 -19.00 -2.80
CA GLU A 20 -3.02 -18.64 -2.94
C GLU A 20 -2.84 -17.62 -4.07
N VAL A 21 -3.33 -17.94 -5.27
CA VAL A 21 -3.19 -17.07 -6.46
C VAL A 21 -3.86 -15.71 -6.24
N VAL A 22 -5.06 -15.70 -5.64
CA VAL A 22 -5.77 -14.45 -5.34
C VAL A 22 -5.00 -13.63 -4.30
N THR A 23 -4.47 -14.26 -3.26
CA THR A 23 -3.67 -13.58 -2.22
C THR A 23 -2.42 -12.97 -2.84
N GLN A 24 -1.70 -13.72 -3.67
CA GLN A 24 -0.54 -13.21 -4.38
C GLN A 24 -0.90 -12.03 -5.28
N THR A 25 -1.97 -12.14 -6.06
CA THR A 25 -2.41 -11.06 -6.96
C THR A 25 -2.77 -9.79 -6.18
N ILE A 26 -3.43 -9.93 -5.04
CA ILE A 26 -3.75 -8.80 -4.16
C ILE A 26 -2.47 -8.17 -3.63
N LEU A 27 -1.51 -8.97 -3.16
CA LEU A 27 -0.22 -8.46 -2.67
C LEU A 27 0.55 -7.72 -3.77
N ASP A 28 0.56 -8.24 -4.99
CA ASP A 28 1.21 -7.62 -6.14
C ASP A 28 0.53 -6.29 -6.55
N LEU A 29 -0.80 -6.20 -6.41
CA LEU A 29 -1.56 -4.97 -6.68
C LEU A 29 -1.34 -3.87 -5.65
N PHE A 30 -1.15 -4.24 -4.37
CA PHE A 30 -0.94 -3.31 -3.26
C PHE A 30 0.54 -3.08 -2.94
N TYR A 31 1.44 -3.59 -3.77
CA TYR A 31 2.87 -3.32 -3.67
C TYR A 31 3.14 -1.82 -3.85
N ASP A 32 3.94 -1.23 -2.96
CA ASP A 32 4.29 0.19 -3.03
C ASP A 32 5.14 0.45 -4.29
N PRO A 33 4.62 1.19 -5.29
CA PRO A 33 5.35 1.44 -6.52
C PRO A 33 6.61 2.29 -6.29
N ASP A 34 6.70 3.00 -5.16
CA ASP A 34 7.83 3.84 -4.79
C ASP A 34 8.82 3.12 -3.85
N GLU A 35 8.62 1.83 -3.55
CA GLU A 35 9.51 1.08 -2.65
C GLU A 35 10.97 1.11 -3.16
N GLY A 36 11.88 1.54 -2.29
CA GLY A 36 13.30 1.62 -2.58
C GLY A 36 13.73 2.84 -3.40
N LEU A 37 12.81 3.73 -3.79
CA LEU A 37 13.16 4.97 -4.48
C LEU A 37 13.64 6.05 -3.50
N GLU A 38 14.58 6.87 -3.96
CA GLU A 38 14.98 8.06 -3.23
C GLU A 38 14.01 9.22 -3.46
N LEU A 39 13.73 9.99 -2.41
CA LEU A 39 13.00 11.25 -2.56
C LEU A 39 13.78 12.22 -3.46
N ARG A 40 13.06 12.88 -4.37
CA ARG A 40 13.58 13.99 -5.16
C ARG A 40 13.97 15.16 -4.27
N ASP A 41 14.94 15.94 -4.73
CA ASP A 41 15.51 17.07 -3.97
C ASP A 41 14.48 18.16 -3.64
N ASP A 42 13.53 18.43 -4.54
CA ASP A 42 12.47 19.41 -4.30
C ASP A 42 11.51 18.98 -3.19
N ILE A 43 11.21 17.68 -3.10
CA ILE A 43 10.42 17.09 -2.02
C ILE A 43 11.21 17.13 -0.70
N LYS A 44 12.49 16.72 -0.73
CA LYS A 44 13.40 16.79 0.43
C LYS A 44 13.47 18.21 1.00
N ASP A 45 13.62 19.22 0.14
CA ASP A 45 13.71 20.62 0.54
C ASP A 45 12.36 21.19 0.98
N GLY A 46 11.24 20.72 0.41
CA GLY A 46 9.90 21.01 0.92
C GLY A 46 9.70 20.51 2.34
N LEU A 47 10.07 19.26 2.61
CA LEU A 47 9.98 18.64 3.93
C LEU A 47 10.86 19.36 4.96
N ARG A 48 12.12 19.65 4.62
CA ARG A 48 13.04 20.42 5.48
C ARG A 48 12.46 21.78 5.86
N ARG A 49 11.85 22.50 4.91
CA ARG A 49 11.15 23.76 5.17
C ARG A 49 9.97 23.56 6.11
N SER A 50 9.14 22.54 5.88
CA SER A 50 8.01 22.23 6.77
C SER A 50 8.45 21.89 8.19
N MET A 51 9.60 21.25 8.37
CA MET A 51 10.12 20.85 9.68
C MET A 51 10.86 21.98 10.43
N THR A 52 11.38 22.98 9.71
CA THR A 52 12.08 24.13 10.31
C THR A 52 11.15 25.27 10.72
N VAL A 53 9.88 25.24 10.29
CA VAL A 53 8.85 26.13 10.83
C VAL A 53 8.62 25.77 12.31
N PRO A 54 8.80 26.72 13.26
CA PRO A 54 8.61 26.43 14.68
C PRO A 54 7.19 25.90 14.92
N GLN A 55 7.08 24.72 15.54
CA GLN A 55 5.81 24.12 15.98
C GLN A 55 5.14 24.89 17.14
N THR A 56 5.49 26.16 17.34
CA THR A 56 5.05 26.98 18.47
C THR A 56 3.55 27.29 18.45
N ASN A 57 2.81 26.87 17.42
CA ASN A 57 1.34 26.90 17.36
C ASN A 57 0.74 25.86 16.39
N SER A 58 1.48 24.79 16.03
CA SER A 58 0.95 23.78 15.10
C SER A 58 0.18 22.70 15.87
N GLU A 59 -1.15 22.80 15.89
CA GLU A 59 -2.00 21.69 16.30
C GLU A 59 -1.73 20.47 15.40
N THR A 60 -1.32 19.36 16.00
CA THR A 60 -1.35 18.06 15.32
C THR A 60 -2.79 17.74 14.97
N ARG A 61 -3.07 17.50 13.69
CA ARG A 61 -4.39 17.09 13.21
C ARG A 61 -4.36 15.62 12.86
N SER A 62 -5.46 14.93 13.16
CA SER A 62 -5.64 13.55 12.72
C SER A 62 -5.77 13.49 11.19
N ALA A 63 -5.36 12.39 10.58
CA ALA A 63 -5.55 12.16 9.14
C ALA A 63 -7.03 12.24 8.74
N TYR A 64 -7.93 11.79 9.62
CA TYR A 64 -9.38 11.89 9.46
C TYR A 64 -9.87 13.34 9.32
N GLU A 65 -9.43 14.24 10.21
CA GLU A 65 -9.83 15.66 10.16
C GLU A 65 -9.32 16.35 8.88
N VAL A 66 -8.13 15.97 8.42
CA VAL A 66 -7.56 16.48 7.17
C VAL A 66 -8.35 15.99 5.97
N ALA A 67 -8.68 14.70 5.92
CA ALA A 67 -9.48 14.10 4.85
C ALA A 67 -10.88 14.74 4.78
N ALA A 68 -11.57 14.88 5.92
CA ALA A 68 -12.87 15.53 6.00
C ALA A 68 -12.85 16.99 5.51
N LYS A 69 -11.80 17.76 5.86
CA LYS A 69 -11.63 19.14 5.39
C LYS A 69 -11.40 19.24 3.89
N LEU A 70 -10.73 18.25 3.30
CA LEU A 70 -10.40 18.21 1.88
C LEU A 70 -11.48 17.52 1.02
N GLY A 71 -12.55 17.02 1.64
CA GLY A 71 -13.59 16.26 0.94
C GLY A 71 -13.10 14.92 0.42
N LEU A 72 -12.11 14.33 1.07
CA LEU A 72 -11.56 13.01 0.75
C LEU A 72 -12.22 11.95 1.65
N GLU A 73 -12.48 10.76 1.10
CA GLU A 73 -12.90 9.60 1.89
C GLU A 73 -11.67 8.93 2.51
N TRP A 74 -11.81 8.50 3.77
CA TRP A 74 -10.75 7.84 4.56
C TRP A 74 -11.21 6.48 5.06
#